data_AF-A0A2C7A7P0-F1
#
_entry.id   AF-A0A2C7A7P0-F1
#
_cell.length_a   1.000
_cell.length_b   1.000
_cell.length_c   1.000
_cell.angle_alpha   90.00
_cell.angle_beta   90.00
_cell.angle_gamma   90.00
#
_symmetry.space_group_name_H-M   'P 1'
#
loop_
_entity.id
_entity.type
_entity.pdbx_description
1 polymer ?
#
loop_
_entity_poly.entity_id
_entity_poly.type
_entity_poly.pdbx_seq_one_letter_code
_entity_poly.pdbx_strand_id
1 'polypeptide(L)'
;MSARKPYPSDVSDEEWALVAPYLTLLPERSGQRDHSLREVFNGLRYVVKTGAPWRWMPNDLPPWAAVYQQTQHWLAAGCFEALAEDLRTVLRLAAGRKAQPSAAILDSRTLRSSPESGERAGYDGAKRKKGSKLHLAVDTLGHLLALHVTV
;
A
#
# COMPACT_ATOMS: atom_id res chain seq x y z
N MET A 1 1.66 -16.81 22.30
CA MET A 1 0.41 -16.15 21.87
C MET A 1 -0.38 -17.17 21.07
N SER A 2 -1.64 -17.43 21.43
CA SER A 2 -2.50 -18.33 20.65
C SER A 2 -2.65 -17.77 19.24
N ALA A 3 -2.41 -18.58 18.21
CA ALA A 3 -2.59 -18.14 16.84
C ALA A 3 -4.05 -17.74 16.62
N ARG A 4 -4.31 -16.48 16.27
CA ARG A 4 -5.66 -16.05 15.88
C ARG A 4 -6.07 -16.76 14.59
N LYS A 5 -7.38 -16.84 14.34
CA LYS A 5 -7.88 -17.35 13.07
C LYS A 5 -7.43 -16.40 11.95
N PRO A 6 -6.84 -16.92 10.85
CA PRO A 6 -6.38 -16.05 9.77
C PRO A 6 -7.56 -15.43 9.02
N TYR A 7 -7.38 -14.19 8.56
CA TYR A 7 -8.31 -13.52 7.65
C TYR A 7 -7.97 -13.88 6.19
N PRO A 8 -8.93 -13.83 5.26
CA PRO A 8 -8.63 -13.98 3.83
C PRO A 8 -7.68 -12.90 3.27
N SER A 9 -7.52 -11.78 3.99
CA SER A 9 -6.56 -10.72 3.69
C SER A 9 -5.19 -10.95 4.31
N ASP A 10 -4.95 -12.05 5.02
CA ASP A 10 -3.65 -12.34 5.62
C ASP A 10 -2.65 -12.80 4.56
N VAL A 11 -1.40 -12.37 4.73
CA VAL A 11 -0.31 -12.67 3.81
C VAL A 11 0.10 -14.14 3.94
N SER A 12 0.25 -14.83 2.81
CA SER A 12 0.80 -16.19 2.81
C SER A 12 2.28 -16.18 3.24
N ASP A 13 2.85 -17.35 3.56
CA ASP A 13 4.28 -17.45 3.89
C ASP A 13 5.16 -17.05 2.71
N GLU A 14 4.76 -17.41 1.49
CA GLU A 14 5.45 -17.07 0.25
C GLU A 14 5.39 -15.57 -0.05
N GLU A 15 4.20 -14.97 0.04
CA GLU A 15 4.03 -13.52 -0.10
C GLU A 15 4.82 -12.77 0.98
N TRP A 16 4.84 -13.30 2.21
CA TRP A 16 5.59 -12.69 3.30
C TRP A 16 7.09 -12.75 3.06
N ALA A 17 7.63 -13.86 2.56
CA ALA A 17 9.04 -13.98 2.23
C ALA A 17 9.48 -12.95 1.16
N LEU A 18 8.59 -12.62 0.22
CA LEU A 18 8.83 -11.57 -0.77
C LEU A 18 8.80 -10.16 -0.15
N VAL A 19 7.82 -9.89 0.72
CA VAL A 19 7.55 -8.54 1.23
C VAL A 19 8.43 -8.17 2.43
N ALA A 20 8.77 -9.13 3.29
CA ALA A 20 9.48 -8.91 4.54
C ALA A 20 10.78 -8.09 4.38
N PRO A 21 11.66 -8.34 3.38
CA PRO A 21 12.89 -7.57 3.20
C PRO A 21 12.69 -6.06 3.08
N TYR A 22 11.56 -5.63 2.50
CA TYR A 22 11.23 -4.21 2.34
C TYR A 22 10.65 -3.59 3.62
N LEU A 23 9.94 -4.40 4.42
CA LEU A 23 9.22 -3.91 5.60
C LEU A 23 10.05 -3.97 6.89
N THR A 24 11.17 -4.69 6.88
CA THR A 24 12.11 -4.78 8.00
C THR A 24 13.06 -3.58 8.07
N LEU A 25 12.52 -2.38 8.24
CA LEU A 25 13.30 -1.13 8.41
C LEU A 25 14.08 -1.04 9.74
N LEU A 26 13.73 -1.89 10.70
CA LEU A 26 14.41 -2.02 12.00
C LEU A 26 14.72 -3.50 12.27
N PRO A 27 15.82 -3.80 12.98
CA PRO A 27 16.11 -5.16 13.44
C PRO A 27 14.95 -5.75 14.25
N GLU A 28 14.68 -7.06 14.08
CA GLU A 28 13.60 -7.76 14.80
C GLU A 28 13.70 -7.64 16.33
N ARG A 29 14.91 -7.45 16.86
CA ARG A 29 15.20 -7.34 18.30
C ARG A 29 15.05 -5.93 18.88
N SER A 30 14.54 -4.96 18.11
CA SER A 30 14.24 -3.64 18.68
C SER A 30 13.15 -3.78 19.74
N GLY A 31 13.46 -3.41 20.99
CA GLY A 31 12.52 -3.42 22.12
C GLY A 31 11.33 -2.47 21.96
N GLN A 32 11.24 -1.74 20.84
CA GLN A 32 10.12 -0.89 20.46
C GLN A 32 9.05 -1.63 19.63
N ARG A 33 9.20 -2.94 19.39
CA ARG A 33 8.23 -3.74 18.62
C ARG A 33 7.39 -4.64 19.53
N ASP A 34 6.27 -4.12 20.00
CA ASP A 34 5.27 -4.90 20.76
C ASP A 34 4.50 -5.90 19.89
N HIS A 35 4.53 -5.74 18.56
CA HIS A 35 3.81 -6.56 17.60
C HIS A 35 4.74 -7.06 16.48
N SER A 36 4.51 -8.27 15.99
CA SER A 36 5.23 -8.79 14.83
C SER A 36 4.91 -7.95 13.58
N LEU A 37 5.91 -7.67 12.74
CA LEU A 37 5.68 -6.90 11.51
C LEU A 37 4.70 -7.58 10.55
N ARG A 38 4.68 -8.92 10.54
CA ARG A 38 3.73 -9.68 9.72
C ARG A 38 2.30 -9.40 10.14
N GLU A 39 2.03 -9.38 11.45
CA GLU A 39 0.70 -9.07 11.95
C GLU A 39 0.31 -7.60 11.74
N VAL A 40 1.28 -6.70 11.83
CA VAL A 40 1.06 -5.29 11.46
C VAL A 40 0.73 -5.16 9.97
N PHE A 41 1.44 -5.89 9.11
CA PHE A 41 1.17 -5.91 7.67
C PHE A 41 -0.18 -6.57 7.35
N ASN A 42 -0.57 -7.63 8.06
CA ASN A 42 -1.90 -8.23 7.96
C ASN A 42 -3.00 -7.22 8.34
N GLY A 43 -2.78 -6.42 9.40
CA GLY A 43 -3.67 -5.32 9.75
C GLY A 43 -3.83 -4.28 8.63
N LEU A 44 -2.72 -3.89 8.00
CA LEU A 44 -2.75 -3.00 6.84
C LEU A 44 -3.51 -3.63 5.66
N ARG A 45 -3.21 -4.89 5.31
CA ARG A 45 -3.91 -5.61 4.23
C ARG A 45 -5.41 -5.72 4.52
N TYR A 46 -5.81 -5.96 5.76
CA TYR A 46 -7.22 -5.99 6.16
C TYR A 46 -7.90 -4.65 5.85
N VAL A 47 -7.31 -3.52 6.26
CA VAL A 47 -7.85 -2.19 6.01
C VAL A 47 -7.93 -1.90 4.51
N VAL A 48 -6.86 -2.20 3.76
CA VAL A 48 -6.82 -1.99 2.29
C VAL A 48 -7.86 -2.84 1.57
N LYS A 49 -8.05 -4.09 1.99
CA LYS A 49 -8.96 -5.04 1.33
C LYS A 49 -10.43 -4.77 1.64
N THR A 50 -10.74 -4.34 2.86
CA THR A 50 -12.11 -4.12 3.32
C THR A 50 -12.58 -2.68 3.14
N GLY A 51 -11.67 -1.71 3.07
CA GLY A 51 -11.99 -0.28 3.14
C GLY A 51 -12.54 0.15 4.50
N ALA A 52 -12.40 -0.68 5.54
CA ALA A 52 -12.91 -0.37 6.87
C ALA A 52 -12.20 0.87 7.46
N PRO A 53 -12.94 1.74 8.17
CA PRO A 53 -12.32 2.81 8.94
C PRO A 53 -11.28 2.24 9.91
N TRP A 54 -10.14 2.93 10.11
CA TRP A 54 -9.06 2.47 10.99
C TRP A 54 -9.54 2.04 12.38
N ARG A 55 -10.46 2.81 12.98
CA ARG A 55 -11.03 2.53 14.31
C ARG A 55 -11.94 1.30 14.37
N TRP A 56 -12.32 0.74 13.22
CA TRP A 56 -13.15 -0.46 13.09
C TRP A 56 -12.32 -1.72 12.81
N MET A 57 -10.99 -1.59 12.79
CA MET A 57 -10.12 -2.75 12.64
C MET A 57 -10.37 -3.76 13.77
N PRO A 58 -10.38 -5.08 13.48
CA PRO A 58 -10.61 -6.11 14.48
C PRO A 58 -9.65 -6.03 15.67
N ASN A 59 -10.16 -6.33 16.87
CA ASN A 59 -9.39 -6.27 18.11
C ASN A 59 -8.39 -7.44 18.28
N ASP A 60 -8.46 -8.46 17.42
CA ASP A 60 -7.52 -9.59 17.41
C ASP A 60 -6.29 -9.32 16.53
N LEU A 61 -6.29 -8.25 15.74
CA LEU A 61 -5.11 -7.70 15.06
C LEU A 61 -4.40 -6.69 15.97
N PRO A 62 -3.14 -6.32 15.70
CA PRO A 62 -2.45 -5.26 16.44
C PRO A 62 -3.28 -3.97 16.48
N PRO A 63 -3.21 -3.15 17.54
CA PRO A 63 -4.02 -1.94 17.66
C PRO A 63 -3.91 -1.03 16.43
N TRP A 64 -5.03 -0.45 15.98
CA TRP A 64 -5.08 0.36 14.77
C TRP A 64 -4.05 1.49 14.74
N ALA A 65 -3.75 2.09 15.90
CA ALA A 65 -2.77 3.17 16.01
C ALA A 65 -1.35 2.68 15.67
N ALA A 66 -0.98 1.48 16.14
CA ALA A 66 0.31 0.87 15.84
C ALA A 66 0.42 0.51 14.35
N VAL A 67 -0.64 -0.07 13.78
CA VAL A 67 -0.70 -0.39 12.35
C VAL A 67 -0.59 0.87 11.49
N TYR A 68 -1.36 1.91 11.84
CA TYR A 68 -1.32 3.18 11.15
C TYR A 68 0.07 3.83 11.20
N GLN A 69 0.66 3.95 12.39
CA GLN A 69 1.98 4.57 12.58
C GLN A 69 3.05 3.83 11.78
N GLN A 70 3.10 2.49 11.87
CA GLN A 70 4.07 1.69 11.12
C GLN A 70 3.84 1.80 9.61
N THR A 71 2.58 1.89 9.16
CA THR A 71 2.25 2.12 7.76
C THR A 71 2.80 3.47 7.28
N GLN A 72 2.68 4.53 8.07
CA GLN A 72 3.26 5.83 7.74
C GLN A 72 4.80 5.75 7.62
N HIS A 73 5.47 5.00 8.50
CA HIS A 73 6.91 4.78 8.39
C HIS A 73 7.30 4.05 7.10
N TRP A 74 6.56 3.00 6.72
CA TRP A 74 6.81 2.28 5.47
C TRP A 74 6.58 3.14 4.23
N LEU A 75 5.52 3.96 4.23
CA LEU A 75 5.24 4.91 3.14
C LEU A 75 6.34 5.98 3.05
N ALA A 76 6.75 6.57 4.17
CA ALA A 76 7.80 7.58 4.20
C ALA A 76 9.16 7.03 3.75
N ALA A 77 9.43 5.74 3.98
CA ALA A 77 10.65 5.06 3.55
C ALA A 77 10.60 4.56 2.09
N GLY A 78 9.48 4.71 1.38
CA GLY A 78 9.35 4.25 -0.01
C GLY A 78 9.32 2.72 -0.15
N CYS A 79 8.94 1.98 0.89
CA CYS A 79 8.99 0.51 0.90
C CYS A 79 8.13 -0.12 -0.20
N PHE A 80 6.93 0.45 -0.45
CA PHE A 80 5.98 -0.11 -1.40
C PHE A 80 6.36 0.22 -2.84
N GLU A 81 6.98 1.37 -3.07
CA GLU A 81 7.55 1.78 -4.35
C GLU A 81 8.69 0.84 -4.76
N ALA A 82 9.63 0.58 -3.85
CA ALA A 82 10.72 -0.36 -4.07
C ALA A 82 10.21 -1.79 -4.34
N LEU A 83 9.26 -2.28 -3.52
CA LEU A 83 8.63 -3.58 -3.72
C LEU A 83 7.92 -3.68 -5.08
N ALA A 84 7.15 -2.66 -5.47
CA ALA A 84 6.42 -2.64 -6.73
C ALA A 84 7.37 -2.62 -7.94
N GLU A 85 8.48 -1.87 -7.84
CA GLU A 85 9.51 -1.82 -8.87
C GLU A 85 10.21 -3.17 -9.09
N ASP A 86 10.64 -3.82 -8.01
CA ASP A 86 11.35 -5.10 -8.09
C ASP A 86 10.40 -6.21 -8.56
N LEU A 87 9.19 -6.27 -8.03
CA LEU A 87 8.17 -7.23 -8.47
C LEU A 87 7.85 -7.04 -9.96
N ARG A 88 7.69 -5.80 -10.42
CA ARG A 88 7.52 -5.50 -11.85
C ARG A 88 8.68 -6.02 -12.66
N THR A 89 9.92 -5.75 -12.23
CA THR A 89 11.12 -6.24 -12.94
C THR A 89 11.09 -7.75 -13.11
N VAL A 90 10.80 -8.48 -12.03
CA VAL A 90 10.71 -9.96 -12.05
C VAL A 90 9.61 -10.43 -13.01
N LEU A 91 8.40 -9.88 -12.90
CA LEU A 91 7.27 -10.26 -13.75
C LEU A 91 7.54 -9.99 -15.24
N ARG A 92 8.20 -8.87 -15.55
CA ARG A 92 8.57 -8.52 -16.93
C ARG A 92 9.61 -9.48 -17.51
N LEU A 93 10.65 -9.81 -16.74
CA LEU A 93 11.67 -10.77 -17.17
C LEU A 93 11.06 -12.16 -17.37
N ALA A 94 10.18 -12.60 -16.47
CA ALA A 94 9.44 -13.87 -16.62
C ALA A 94 8.56 -13.90 -17.88
N ALA A 95 8.03 -12.75 -18.30
CA ALA A 95 7.27 -12.60 -19.55
C ALA A 95 8.15 -12.40 -20.80
N GLY A 96 9.47 -12.60 -20.71
CA GLY A 96 10.41 -12.43 -21.83
C GLY A 96 10.58 -10.98 -22.29
N ARG A 97 10.27 -10.00 -21.43
CA ARG A 97 10.43 -8.57 -21.71
C ARG A 97 11.67 -8.01 -21.02
N LYS A 98 12.14 -6.84 -21.48
CA LYS A 98 13.17 -6.06 -20.78
C LYS A 98 12.66 -5.59 -19.42
N ALA A 99 13.53 -5.63 -18.41
CA ALA A 99 13.23 -5.16 -17.04
C ALA A 99 12.62 -3.76 -17.03
N GLN A 100 13.28 -2.80 -17.68
CA GLN A 100 12.71 -1.47 -17.87
C GLN A 100 11.76 -1.44 -19.09
N PRO A 101 10.54 -0.90 -18.94
CA PRO A 101 9.63 -0.70 -20.05
C PRO A 101 10.08 0.45 -20.94
N SER A 102 9.78 0.35 -22.24
CA SER A 102 10.04 1.40 -23.23
C SER A 102 8.84 2.34 -23.45
N ALA A 103 7.69 2.01 -22.88
CA ALA A 103 6.45 2.77 -23.02
C ALA A 103 5.64 2.71 -21.72
N ALA A 104 4.92 3.79 -21.44
CA ALA A 104 4.02 3.93 -20.30
C ALA A 104 2.64 4.38 -20.78
N ILE A 105 1.59 3.83 -20.17
CA ILE A 105 0.20 4.28 -20.33
C ILE A 105 -0.14 5.10 -19.10
N LEU A 106 -0.60 6.33 -19.30
CA LEU A 106 -0.95 7.26 -18.24
C LEU A 106 -2.45 7.53 -18.27
N ASP A 107 -3.07 7.43 -17.10
CA ASP A 107 -4.44 7.88 -16.90
C ASP A 107 -4.57 8.59 -15.54
N SER A 108 -5.65 9.35 -15.37
CA SER A 108 -5.93 10.03 -14.12
C SER A 108 -7.41 10.01 -13.78
N ARG A 109 -7.72 9.87 -12.50
CA ARG A 109 -9.08 9.93 -11.97
C ARG A 109 -9.18 10.86 -10.78
N THR A 110 -10.31 11.53 -10.65
CA THR A 110 -10.58 12.38 -9.50
C THR A 110 -11.39 11.60 -8.47
N LEU A 111 -10.81 11.42 -7.29
CA LEU A 111 -11.46 10.81 -6.14
C LEU A 111 -12.22 11.89 -5.39
N ARG A 112 -13.53 11.70 -5.22
CA ARG A 112 -14.39 12.65 -4.53
C ARG A 112 -13.96 12.75 -3.06
N SER A 113 -13.78 13.97 -2.59
CA SER A 113 -13.48 14.23 -1.18
C SER A 113 -14.68 13.97 -0.29
N SER A 114 -14.43 13.61 0.97
CA SER A 114 -15.46 13.58 1.99
C SER A 114 -15.76 15.00 2.52
N PRO A 115 -16.91 15.24 3.18
CA PRO A 115 -17.20 16.54 3.80
C PRO A 115 -16.11 17.02 4.78
N GLU A 116 -15.43 16.09 5.44
CA GLU A 116 -14.38 16.30 6.44
C GLU A 116 -13.04 16.70 5.80
N SER A 117 -12.90 16.57 4.48
CA SER A 117 -11.66 16.94 3.78
C SER A 117 -11.41 18.45 3.85
N GLY A 118 -12.47 19.26 3.90
CA GLY A 118 -12.36 20.71 4.05
C GLY A 118 -11.49 21.35 2.97
N GLU A 119 -10.55 22.21 3.40
CA GLU A 119 -9.60 22.91 2.53
C GLU A 119 -8.53 22.01 1.90
N ARG A 120 -8.42 20.75 2.36
CA ARG A 120 -7.47 19.77 1.81
C ARG A 120 -7.94 19.14 0.50
N ALA A 121 -9.11 19.53 -0.02
CA ALA A 121 -9.66 19.04 -1.27
C ALA A 121 -9.70 20.16 -2.32
N GLY A 122 -9.13 19.91 -3.50
CA GLY A 122 -9.22 20.83 -4.62
C GLY A 122 -10.51 20.64 -5.40
N TYR A 123 -10.68 21.44 -6.45
CA TYR A 123 -11.83 21.37 -7.34
C TYR A 123 -11.39 21.03 -8.76
N ASP A 124 -11.82 19.87 -9.24
CA ASP A 124 -11.65 19.48 -10.64
C ASP A 124 -12.78 20.09 -11.48
N GLY A 125 -12.44 21.09 -12.29
CA GLY A 125 -13.39 21.76 -13.18
C GLY A 125 -13.88 20.86 -14.33
N ALA A 126 -13.05 19.96 -14.84
CA ALA A 126 -13.43 19.05 -15.92
C ALA A 126 -14.43 17.99 -15.45
N LYS A 127 -14.24 17.47 -14.23
CA LYS A 127 -15.16 16.48 -13.63
C LYS A 127 -16.26 17.11 -12.77
N ARG A 128 -16.19 18.42 -12.53
CA ARG A 128 -17.09 19.21 -11.67
C ARG A 128 -17.25 18.60 -10.27
N LYS A 129 -16.14 18.19 -9.67
CA LYS A 129 -16.12 17.50 -8.36
C LYS A 129 -15.01 18.05 -7.48
N LYS A 130 -15.30 18.20 -6.18
CA LYS A 130 -14.27 18.41 -5.15
C LYS A 130 -13.59 17.08 -4.84
N GLY A 131 -12.28 17.08 -4.72
CA GLY A 131 -11.51 15.84 -4.60
C GLY A 131 -10.01 16.01 -4.70
N SER A 132 -9.34 14.87 -4.76
CA SER A 132 -7.93 14.77 -5.13
C SER A 132 -7.82 13.98 -6.42
N LYS A 133 -6.90 14.41 -7.29
CA LYS A 133 -6.63 13.75 -8.56
C LYS A 133 -5.53 12.72 -8.36
N LEU A 134 -5.86 11.47 -8.67
CA LEU A 134 -4.95 10.34 -8.71
C LEU A 134 -4.45 10.17 -10.15
N HIS A 135 -3.15 10.28 -10.36
CA HIS A 135 -2.48 9.99 -11.63
C HIS A 135 -1.77 8.64 -11.50
N LEU A 136 -1.95 7.78 -12.49
CA LEU A 136 -1.37 6.44 -12.52
C LEU A 136 -0.63 6.23 -13.83
N ALA A 137 0.59 5.71 -13.76
CA ALA A 137 1.34 5.24 -14.90
C ALA A 137 1.56 3.73 -14.79
N VAL A 138 1.31 3.00 -15.87
CA VAL A 138 1.56 1.56 -15.96
C VAL A 138 2.36 1.22 -17.22
N ASP A 139 3.04 0.07 -17.22
CA ASP A 139 3.70 -0.44 -18.41
C ASP A 139 2.70 -1.07 -19.40
N THR A 140 3.21 -1.55 -20.53
CA THR A 140 2.42 -2.23 -21.57
C THR A 140 1.79 -3.57 -21.13
N LEU A 141 2.16 -4.10 -19.96
CA LEU A 141 1.57 -5.29 -19.35
C LEU A 141 0.61 -4.93 -18.20
N GLY A 142 0.45 -3.65 -17.88
CA GLY A 142 -0.39 -3.16 -16.79
C GLY A 142 0.30 -3.12 -15.43
N HIS A 143 1.61 -3.34 -15.33
CA HIS A 143 2.33 -3.24 -14.06
C HIS A 143 2.56 -1.78 -13.67
N LEU A 144 2.46 -1.48 -12.37
CA LEU A 144 2.60 -0.13 -11.83
C LEU A 144 4.00 0.46 -12.08
N LEU A 145 4.04 1.69 -12.58
CA LEU A 145 5.27 2.49 -12.74
C LEU A 145 5.33 3.61 -11.72
N ALA A 146 4.24 4.37 -11.58
CA ALA A 146 4.15 5.47 -10.64
C ALA A 146 2.69 5.74 -10.29
N LEU A 147 2.49 6.26 -9.08
CA LEU A 147 1.23 6.78 -8.60
C LEU A 147 1.50 8.14 -7.98
N HIS A 148 0.73 9.15 -8.37
CA HIS A 148 0.87 10.49 -7.82
C HIS A 148 -0.49 11.09 -7.50
N VAL A 149 -0.63 11.66 -6.31
CA VAL A 149 -1.86 12.34 -5.87
C VAL A 149 -1.60 13.84 -5.85
N THR A 150 -2.43 14.59 -6.57
CA THR A 150 -2.47 16.05 -6.51
C THR A 150 -3.81 16.50 -5.96
N VAL A 151 -3.84 17.60 -5.20
CA VAL A 151 -5.06 18.18 -4.65
C VAL A 151 -5.66 19.18 -5.62
#